data_AF-K3X410-F1
#
_entry.id   AF-K3X410-F1
#
_cell.length_a   1.000
_cell.length_b   1.000
_cell.length_c   1.000
_cell.angle_alpha   90.00
_cell.angle_beta   90.00
_cell.angle_gamma   90.00
#
_symmetry.space_group_name_H-M   'P 1'
#
loop_
_entity.id
_entity.type
_entity.pdbx_description
1 polymer ?
#
loop_
_entity_poly.entity_id
_entity_poly.type
_entity_poly.pdbx_seq_one_letter_code
_entity_poly.pdbx_strand_id
1 'polypeptide(L)'
;SKIEDAKKHGLLHLSQCHLQLCPSALFATPELSTSLFRLDLSFNLLESIPDAIGNLIKLQVLWLSHNPRLASLPAALTNCSNLQVLDVNSTAIHALPYEYGRLQYVKVLDIGSTPLEKRWIKKNHLTATSGNDDDEPNDLITTATRCQELMTQLRRKDERAQLKHALFEKLHDEVYRMECADTASATALRRMLQRVLKHFPLADELRSLIRNAERLFPSPDFMRGITVLENADPVEMRRTYEALRDTNDRNKRAADLEIKIRSLYFDRIDPTTVEGMVKSIYAHIPDLQDIKFLIKHAAALFPKHAREVDGQEIQRKLVALQQEIAHERSAAIDKLLAVVKALYNDTEPDQVLNLVIKVAALFKNTKELRSLTADVPVVFPVEFLNANPLKIRAVFLRMKA
;
A
#
# COMPACT_ATOMS: atom_id res chain seq x y z
N SER A 1 -26.29 39.78 -4.31
CA SER A 1 -25.70 39.95 -2.98
C SER A 1 -24.69 38.85 -2.67
N LYS A 2 -25.11 37.61 -2.36
CA LYS A 2 -24.19 36.52 -1.93
C LYS A 2 -22.97 36.27 -2.83
N ILE A 3 -23.12 36.39 -4.16
CA ILE A 3 -22.01 36.24 -5.12
C ILE A 3 -21.00 37.40 -5.00
N GLU A 4 -21.47 38.64 -4.85
CA GLU A 4 -20.60 39.80 -4.67
C GLU A 4 -19.84 39.74 -3.34
N ASP A 5 -20.53 39.29 -2.28
CA ASP A 5 -19.90 39.06 -0.98
C ASP A 5 -18.84 37.96 -1.07
N ALA A 6 -19.14 36.87 -1.79
CA ALA A 6 -18.19 35.78 -2.03
C ALA A 6 -16.98 36.22 -2.85
N LYS A 7 -17.13 37.11 -3.84
CA LYS A 7 -16.00 37.68 -4.59
C LYS A 7 -15.03 38.42 -3.67
N LYS A 8 -15.54 39.11 -2.65
CA LYS A 8 -14.73 39.90 -1.70
C LYS A 8 -14.11 39.06 -0.59
N HIS A 9 -14.87 38.12 -0.04
CA HIS A 9 -14.49 37.40 1.17
C HIS A 9 -14.07 35.95 0.93
N GLY A 10 -14.23 35.41 -0.29
CA GLY A 10 -13.87 34.04 -0.64
C GLY A 10 -14.76 32.97 0.01
N LEU A 11 -15.92 33.37 0.53
CA LEU A 11 -16.90 32.51 1.22
C LEU A 11 -18.24 32.58 0.48
N LEU A 12 -18.74 31.45 0.01
CA LEU A 12 -20.06 31.36 -0.61
C LEU A 12 -20.93 30.36 0.13
N HIS A 13 -21.96 30.86 0.80
CA HIS A 13 -22.91 30.05 1.58
C HIS A 13 -24.28 29.99 0.89
N LEU A 14 -24.56 28.83 0.30
CA LEU A 14 -25.81 28.51 -0.41
C LEU A 14 -26.51 27.30 0.21
N SER A 15 -26.35 27.10 1.52
CA SER A 15 -27.07 26.06 2.24
C SER A 15 -28.58 26.36 2.31
N GLN A 16 -29.41 25.31 2.34
CA GLN A 16 -30.87 25.40 2.54
C GLN A 16 -31.57 26.29 1.50
N CYS A 17 -31.06 26.34 0.28
CA CYS A 17 -31.61 27.15 -0.81
C CYS A 17 -32.55 26.36 -1.73
N HIS A 18 -32.89 25.11 -1.36
CA HIS A 18 -33.70 24.17 -2.16
C HIS A 18 -33.18 23.95 -3.59
N LEU A 19 -31.86 24.08 -3.79
CA LEU A 19 -31.25 23.94 -5.11
C LEU A 19 -31.34 22.50 -5.57
N GLN A 20 -31.88 22.28 -6.77
CA GLN A 20 -31.87 20.97 -7.44
C GLN A 20 -30.68 20.84 -8.40
N LEU A 21 -30.26 21.96 -8.98
CA LEU A 21 -29.14 22.06 -9.90
C LEU A 21 -28.13 23.07 -9.37
N CYS A 22 -26.86 22.74 -9.47
CA CYS A 22 -25.78 23.66 -9.18
C CYS A 22 -25.43 24.44 -10.47
N PRO A 23 -25.57 25.78 -10.50
CA PRO A 23 -25.35 26.55 -11.72
C PRO A 23 -23.86 26.53 -12.11
N SER A 24 -23.52 25.85 -13.21
CA SER A 24 -22.13 25.73 -13.69
C SER A 24 -21.44 27.08 -13.94
N ALA A 25 -22.22 28.08 -14.37
CA ALA A 25 -21.73 29.45 -14.58
C ALA A 25 -21.11 30.07 -13.32
N LEU A 26 -21.57 29.67 -12.11
CA LEU A 26 -21.03 30.15 -10.84
C LEU A 26 -19.55 29.82 -10.68
N PHE A 27 -19.11 28.70 -11.23
CA PHE A 27 -17.72 28.23 -11.12
C PHE A 27 -16.87 28.63 -12.32
N ALA A 28 -17.49 29.18 -13.37
CA ALA A 28 -16.80 29.64 -14.57
C ALA A 28 -16.38 31.12 -14.50
N THR A 29 -16.81 31.88 -13.50
CA THR A 29 -16.43 33.29 -13.36
C THR A 29 -14.97 33.43 -12.90
N PRO A 30 -14.12 34.20 -13.61
CA PRO A 30 -12.70 34.41 -13.26
C PRO A 30 -12.46 34.94 -11.83
N GLU A 31 -13.40 35.72 -11.30
CA GLU A 31 -13.27 36.33 -9.98
C GLU A 31 -13.43 35.28 -8.88
N LEU A 32 -14.46 34.42 -8.97
CA LEU A 32 -14.67 33.36 -7.98
C LEU A 32 -13.65 32.24 -8.09
N SER A 33 -13.18 31.89 -9.30
CA SER A 33 -12.17 30.84 -9.50
C SER A 33 -10.85 31.14 -8.78
N THR A 34 -10.54 32.43 -8.62
CA THR A 34 -9.30 32.92 -8.00
C THR A 34 -9.46 33.44 -6.57
N SER A 35 -10.69 33.56 -6.04
CA SER A 35 -10.93 34.07 -4.68
C SER A 35 -11.61 33.08 -3.74
N LEU A 36 -12.43 32.16 -4.26
CA LEU A 36 -13.26 31.30 -3.44
C LEU A 36 -12.44 30.20 -2.76
N PHE A 37 -12.44 30.19 -1.42
CA PHE A 37 -11.77 29.17 -0.62
C PHE A 37 -12.71 28.35 0.27
N ARG A 38 -13.95 28.81 0.53
CA ARG A 38 -15.00 27.97 1.12
C ARG A 38 -16.30 28.07 0.33
N LEU A 39 -16.88 26.91 0.03
CA LEU A 39 -18.17 26.76 -0.63
C LEU A 39 -19.06 25.81 0.20
N ASP A 40 -20.22 26.32 0.57
CA ASP A 40 -21.26 25.56 1.26
C ASP A 40 -22.47 25.39 0.35
N LEU A 41 -22.76 24.14 -0.01
CA LEU A 41 -23.94 23.71 -0.75
C LEU A 41 -24.76 22.68 0.05
N SER A 42 -24.53 22.56 1.36
CA SER A 42 -25.20 21.56 2.19
C SER A 42 -26.70 21.81 2.32
N PHE A 43 -27.47 20.78 2.67
CA PHE A 43 -28.93 20.86 2.86
C PHE A 43 -29.68 21.39 1.61
N ASN A 44 -29.35 20.87 0.44
CA ASN A 44 -30.05 21.14 -0.80
C ASN A 44 -30.60 19.82 -1.39
N LEU A 45 -31.08 19.86 -2.64
CA LEU A 45 -31.59 18.70 -3.38
C LEU A 45 -30.74 18.44 -4.63
N LEU A 46 -29.44 18.75 -4.58
CA LEU A 46 -28.55 18.70 -5.72
C LEU A 46 -28.45 17.27 -6.27
N GLU A 47 -28.64 17.14 -7.58
CA GLU A 47 -28.50 15.86 -8.29
C GLU A 47 -27.07 15.62 -8.77
N SER A 48 -26.37 16.70 -9.12
CA SER A 48 -24.98 16.65 -9.58
C SER A 48 -24.23 17.93 -9.26
N ILE A 49 -22.89 17.84 -9.25
CA ILE A 49 -21.97 18.97 -9.26
C ILE A 49 -21.31 19.04 -10.64
N PRO A 50 -21.35 20.19 -11.34
CA PRO A 50 -20.76 20.31 -12.67
C PRO A 50 -19.23 20.27 -12.64
N ASP A 51 -18.61 19.80 -13.73
CA ASP A 51 -17.14 19.76 -13.88
C ASP A 51 -16.47 21.12 -13.70
N ALA A 52 -17.20 22.22 -13.97
CA ALA A 52 -16.73 23.59 -13.75
C ALA A 52 -16.27 23.86 -12.30
N ILE A 53 -16.67 23.05 -11.31
CA ILE A 53 -16.15 23.12 -9.94
C ILE A 53 -14.61 23.04 -9.91
N GLY A 54 -14.01 22.32 -10.86
CA GLY A 54 -12.56 22.19 -11.00
C GLY A 54 -11.82 23.49 -11.29
N ASN A 55 -12.53 24.55 -11.70
CA ASN A 55 -11.94 25.87 -11.91
C ASN A 55 -11.61 26.59 -10.60
N LEU A 56 -12.20 26.18 -9.47
CA LEU A 56 -12.01 26.81 -8.16
C LEU A 56 -10.68 26.38 -7.52
N ILE A 57 -9.55 26.74 -8.13
CA ILE A 57 -8.21 26.26 -7.75
C ILE A 57 -7.78 26.64 -6.32
N LYS A 58 -8.42 27.66 -5.72
CA LYS A 58 -8.17 28.08 -4.33
C LYS A 58 -9.11 27.44 -3.31
N LEU A 59 -10.05 26.59 -3.73
CA LEU A 59 -11.02 25.96 -2.86
C LEU A 59 -10.31 25.07 -1.81
N GLN A 60 -10.60 25.33 -0.53
CA GLN A 60 -10.06 24.57 0.61
C GLN A 60 -11.15 23.79 1.34
N VAL A 61 -12.37 24.29 1.36
CA VAL A 61 -13.50 23.67 2.07
C VAL A 61 -14.69 23.58 1.13
N LEU A 62 -15.21 22.37 0.96
CA LEU A 62 -16.41 22.08 0.20
C LEU A 62 -17.37 21.24 1.06
N TRP A 63 -18.50 21.84 1.41
CA TRP A 63 -19.58 21.16 2.12
C TRP A 63 -20.74 20.86 1.16
N LEU A 64 -21.05 19.56 1.01
CA LEU A 64 -22.12 19.01 0.17
C LEU A 64 -23.07 18.13 0.98
N SER A 65 -22.94 18.10 2.31
CA SER A 65 -23.72 17.23 3.18
C SER A 65 -25.23 17.46 3.06
N HIS A 66 -26.02 16.43 3.32
CA HIS A 66 -27.48 16.48 3.21
C HIS A 66 -27.98 16.89 1.82
N ASN A 67 -27.37 16.34 0.77
CA ASN A 67 -27.90 16.36 -0.60
C ASN A 67 -28.32 14.93 -1.02
N PRO A 68 -29.56 14.48 -0.69
CA PRO A 68 -29.93 13.07 -0.80
C PRO A 68 -30.01 12.54 -2.23
N ARG A 69 -30.02 13.42 -3.24
CA ARG A 69 -30.02 13.05 -4.66
C ARG A 69 -28.62 13.01 -5.28
N LEU A 70 -27.60 13.50 -4.57
CA LEU A 70 -26.24 13.58 -5.09
C LEU A 70 -25.60 12.19 -5.09
N ALA A 71 -25.50 11.57 -6.26
CA ALA A 71 -25.05 10.18 -6.41
C ALA A 71 -23.59 10.02 -6.86
N SER A 72 -22.99 11.09 -7.40
CA SER A 72 -21.62 11.12 -7.90
C SER A 72 -21.01 12.51 -7.76
N LEU A 73 -19.68 12.58 -7.85
CA LEU A 73 -18.93 13.83 -7.91
C LEU A 73 -18.05 13.86 -9.18
N PRO A 74 -17.81 15.03 -9.76
CA PRO A 74 -17.02 15.18 -10.98
C PRO A 74 -15.54 14.89 -10.72
N ALA A 75 -14.87 14.21 -11.65
CA ALA A 75 -13.41 14.02 -11.61
C ALA A 75 -12.67 15.36 -11.66
N ALA A 76 -13.27 16.40 -12.27
CA ALA A 76 -12.69 17.74 -12.33
C ALA A 76 -12.42 18.38 -10.95
N LEU A 77 -13.09 17.92 -9.87
CA LEU A 77 -12.79 18.40 -8.50
C LEU A 77 -11.34 18.15 -8.09
N THR A 78 -10.67 17.17 -8.71
CA THR A 78 -9.23 16.92 -8.49
C THR A 78 -8.34 18.13 -8.83
N ASN A 79 -8.82 19.07 -9.66
CA ASN A 79 -8.13 20.31 -9.98
C ASN A 79 -8.16 21.33 -8.83
N CYS A 80 -9.06 21.17 -7.85
CA CYS A 80 -9.05 21.92 -6.60
C CYS A 80 -7.92 21.41 -5.71
N SER A 81 -6.67 21.60 -6.13
CA SER A 81 -5.50 20.98 -5.51
C SER A 81 -5.29 21.39 -4.06
N ASN A 82 -5.83 22.54 -3.63
CA ASN A 82 -5.77 23.05 -2.26
C ASN A 82 -6.88 22.52 -1.32
N LEU A 83 -7.73 21.61 -1.78
CA LEU A 83 -8.86 21.10 -1.00
C LEU A 83 -8.37 20.40 0.28
N GLN A 84 -8.89 20.83 1.43
CA GLN A 84 -8.56 20.29 2.76
C GLN A 84 -9.75 19.55 3.39
N VAL A 85 -10.97 20.02 3.13
CA VAL A 85 -12.20 19.46 3.67
C VAL A 85 -13.18 19.21 2.54
N LEU A 86 -13.59 17.95 2.40
CA LEU A 86 -14.69 17.52 1.55
C LEU A 86 -15.71 16.76 2.41
N ASP A 87 -16.87 17.35 2.61
CA ASP A 87 -17.97 16.72 3.34
C ASP A 87 -19.08 16.36 2.35
N VAL A 88 -19.34 15.07 2.21
CA VAL A 88 -20.45 14.54 1.41
C VAL A 88 -21.34 13.61 2.25
N ASN A 89 -21.41 13.86 3.55
CA ASN A 89 -22.23 13.10 4.49
C ASN A 89 -23.72 13.14 4.09
N SER A 90 -24.44 12.04 4.28
CA SER A 90 -25.89 11.96 4.03
C SER A 90 -26.26 12.30 2.58
N THR A 91 -25.49 11.75 1.64
CA THR A 91 -25.72 11.82 0.19
C THR A 91 -25.93 10.42 -0.39
N ALA A 92 -26.35 10.33 -1.66
CA ALA A 92 -26.50 9.06 -2.38
C ALA A 92 -25.18 8.57 -3.01
N ILE A 93 -24.01 9.07 -2.59
CA ILE A 93 -22.74 8.72 -3.22
C ILE A 93 -22.46 7.21 -3.10
N HIS A 94 -22.28 6.56 -4.24
CA HIS A 94 -21.93 5.13 -4.34
C HIS A 94 -20.46 4.88 -4.69
N ALA A 95 -19.76 5.89 -5.21
CA ALA A 95 -18.35 5.85 -5.58
C ALA A 95 -17.77 7.28 -5.60
N LEU A 96 -16.49 7.40 -5.26
CA LEU A 96 -15.69 8.59 -5.53
C LEU A 96 -14.77 8.32 -6.75
N PRO A 97 -14.49 9.32 -7.59
CA PRO A 97 -13.43 9.24 -8.59
C PRO A 97 -12.11 8.82 -7.94
N TYR A 98 -11.38 7.90 -8.56
CA TYR A 98 -10.13 7.41 -7.97
C TYR A 98 -9.07 8.51 -7.94
N GLU A 99 -9.13 9.40 -8.91
CA GLU A 99 -8.33 10.61 -9.09
C GLU A 99 -8.31 11.46 -7.81
N TYR A 100 -9.34 11.42 -6.97
CA TYR A 100 -9.36 12.15 -5.70
C TYR A 100 -8.23 11.73 -4.75
N GLY A 101 -7.66 10.53 -4.92
CA GLY A 101 -6.43 10.14 -4.23
C GLY A 101 -5.25 11.09 -4.50
N ARG A 102 -5.26 11.84 -5.61
CA ARG A 102 -4.23 12.82 -5.96
C ARG A 102 -4.33 14.12 -5.16
N LEU A 103 -5.43 14.37 -4.45
CA LEU A 103 -5.59 15.55 -3.59
C LEU A 103 -4.69 15.43 -2.35
N GLN A 104 -3.57 16.13 -2.36
CA GLN A 104 -2.51 15.94 -1.36
C GLN A 104 -2.83 16.59 0.00
N TYR A 105 -3.71 17.59 0.03
CA TYR A 105 -3.98 18.40 1.22
C TYR A 105 -5.29 18.04 1.94
N VAL A 106 -6.05 17.05 1.45
CA VAL A 106 -7.31 16.62 2.09
C VAL A 106 -7.00 16.01 3.46
N LYS A 107 -7.53 16.66 4.50
CA LYS A 107 -7.41 16.25 5.91
C LYS A 107 -8.72 15.64 6.43
N VAL A 108 -9.85 16.06 5.85
CA VAL A 108 -11.18 15.57 6.21
C VAL A 108 -11.90 15.21 4.92
N LEU A 109 -12.27 13.93 4.80
CA LEU A 109 -13.15 13.41 3.77
C LEU A 109 -14.27 12.66 4.48
N ASP A 110 -15.40 13.34 4.70
CA ASP A 110 -16.56 12.72 5.34
C ASP A 110 -17.50 12.12 4.30
N ILE A 111 -17.70 10.81 4.39
CA ILE A 111 -18.64 10.05 3.56
C ILE A 111 -19.71 9.37 4.42
N GLY A 112 -19.90 9.83 5.67
CA GLY A 112 -20.86 9.30 6.62
C GLY A 112 -22.27 9.19 6.05
N SER A 113 -23.00 8.16 6.45
CA SER A 113 -24.37 7.91 5.99
C SER A 113 -24.53 7.81 4.46
N THR A 114 -23.47 7.42 3.74
CA THR A 114 -23.55 7.16 2.29
C THR A 114 -23.61 5.66 1.98
N PRO A 115 -24.16 5.26 0.81
CA PRO A 115 -24.00 3.89 0.31
C PRO A 115 -22.53 3.48 0.15
N LEU A 116 -21.64 4.43 -0.17
CA LEU A 116 -20.21 4.20 -0.30
C LEU A 116 -19.56 3.74 1.01
N GLU A 117 -19.86 4.43 2.12
CA GLU A 117 -19.36 4.10 3.45
C GLU A 117 -19.73 2.67 3.83
N LYS A 118 -21.03 2.34 3.75
CA LYS A 118 -21.54 0.97 4.01
C LYS A 118 -20.80 -0.08 3.19
N ARG A 119 -20.56 0.20 1.90
CA ARG A 119 -19.82 -0.71 1.01
C ARG A 119 -18.36 -0.87 1.41
N TRP A 120 -17.70 0.19 1.87
CA TRP A 120 -16.28 0.16 2.21
C TRP A 120 -16.02 -0.46 3.57
N ILE A 121 -16.90 -0.23 4.55
CA ILE A 121 -16.91 -0.95 5.82
C ILE A 121 -17.08 -2.46 5.55
N LYS A 122 -18.08 -2.86 4.74
CA LYS A 122 -18.31 -4.26 4.37
C LYS A 122 -17.09 -4.92 3.69
N LYS A 123 -16.26 -4.15 2.99
CA LYS A 123 -15.05 -4.63 2.31
C LYS A 123 -13.78 -4.53 3.18
N ASN A 124 -13.90 -4.16 4.46
CA ASN A 124 -12.78 -3.88 5.35
C ASN A 124 -11.81 -2.81 4.79
N HIS A 125 -12.33 -1.89 3.97
CA HIS A 125 -11.57 -0.77 3.44
C HIS A 125 -11.60 0.46 4.34
N LEU A 126 -12.56 0.50 5.26
CA LEU A 126 -12.81 1.59 6.20
C LEU A 126 -13.18 0.99 7.55
N THR A 127 -12.61 1.52 8.62
CA THR A 127 -13.00 1.17 9.99
C THR A 127 -14.44 1.59 10.28
N ALA A 128 -15.21 0.71 10.92
CA ALA A 128 -16.55 1.02 11.40
C ALA A 128 -16.47 1.96 12.60
N THR A 129 -17.33 2.97 12.65
CA THR A 129 -17.51 3.81 13.84
C THR A 129 -18.20 2.96 14.91
N SER A 130 -17.64 2.92 16.13
CA SER A 130 -18.31 2.33 17.28
C SER A 130 -19.55 3.16 17.57
N GLY A 131 -20.74 2.60 17.35
CA GLY A 131 -22.03 3.28 17.56
C GLY A 131 -22.42 3.38 19.04
N ASN A 132 -21.55 3.92 19.89
CA ASN A 132 -21.94 4.34 21.22
C ASN A 132 -22.03 5.86 21.20
N ASP A 133 -23.26 6.37 21.14
CA ASP A 133 -23.61 7.79 21.04
C ASP A 133 -23.24 8.63 22.29
N ASP A 134 -22.48 8.09 23.26
CA ASP A 134 -22.27 8.70 24.58
C ASP A 134 -20.80 8.96 24.99
N ASP A 135 -19.79 8.66 24.15
CA ASP A 135 -18.37 8.90 24.51
C ASP A 135 -17.64 9.83 23.50
N GLU A 136 -17.64 11.15 23.76
CA GLU A 136 -16.60 12.06 23.26
C GLU A 136 -15.51 12.22 24.34
N PRO A 137 -14.22 11.98 24.03
CA PRO A 137 -13.48 12.78 23.06
C PRO A 137 -12.48 11.94 22.23
N ASN A 138 -12.96 11.23 21.20
CA ASN A 138 -12.10 10.43 20.29
C ASN A 138 -12.34 10.73 18.80
N ASP A 139 -13.07 11.80 18.49
CA ASP A 139 -13.68 12.00 17.17
C ASP A 139 -12.70 12.55 16.10
N LEU A 140 -11.78 13.45 16.47
CA LEU A 140 -10.78 13.96 15.53
C LEU A 140 -9.75 12.92 15.09
N ILE A 141 -9.29 12.06 16.01
CA ILE A 141 -8.30 11.02 15.69
C ILE A 141 -8.95 9.95 14.80
N THR A 142 -10.18 9.55 15.13
CA THR A 142 -10.96 8.59 14.35
C THR A 142 -11.25 9.13 12.96
N THR A 143 -11.70 10.38 12.85
CA THR A 143 -11.98 11.04 11.57
C THR A 143 -10.73 11.20 10.71
N ALA A 144 -9.60 11.61 11.30
CA ALA A 144 -8.32 11.70 10.58
C ALA A 144 -7.85 10.33 10.07
N THR A 145 -7.99 9.29 10.89
CA THR A 145 -7.64 7.91 10.53
C THR A 145 -8.50 7.41 9.38
N ARG A 146 -9.82 7.61 9.44
CA ARG A 146 -10.76 7.24 8.36
C ARG A 146 -10.45 7.99 7.07
N CYS A 147 -10.19 9.30 7.14
CA CYS A 147 -9.77 10.07 5.97
C CYS A 147 -8.48 9.50 5.35
N GLN A 148 -7.49 9.15 6.17
CA GLN A 148 -6.25 8.54 5.70
C GLN A 148 -6.48 7.18 5.03
N GLU A 149 -7.34 6.34 5.60
CA GLU A 149 -7.76 5.06 5.00
C GLU A 149 -8.40 5.29 3.62
N LEU A 150 -9.35 6.25 3.53
CA LEU A 150 -10.03 6.59 2.30
C LEU A 150 -9.05 7.05 1.21
N MET A 151 -8.23 8.04 1.53
CA MET A 151 -7.25 8.61 0.62
C MET A 151 -6.22 7.58 0.16
N THR A 152 -5.81 6.67 1.05
CA THR A 152 -4.90 5.57 0.69
C THR A 152 -5.54 4.60 -0.29
N GLN A 153 -6.81 4.25 -0.11
CA GLN A 153 -7.54 3.39 -1.03
C GLN A 153 -7.76 4.05 -2.40
N LEU A 154 -8.10 5.34 -2.43
CA LEU A 154 -8.25 6.10 -3.68
C LEU A 154 -6.92 6.17 -4.44
N ARG A 155 -5.82 6.53 -3.75
CA ARG A 155 -4.47 6.56 -4.35
C ARG A 155 -4.07 5.25 -4.99
N ARG A 156 -4.28 4.13 -4.29
CA ARG A 156 -3.98 2.79 -4.83
C ARG A 156 -4.79 2.46 -6.08
N LYS A 157 -6.07 2.85 -6.11
CA LYS A 157 -6.94 2.62 -7.27
C LYS A 157 -6.57 3.51 -8.45
N ASP A 158 -6.23 4.77 -8.18
CA ASP A 158 -5.79 5.74 -9.18
C ASP A 158 -4.48 5.32 -9.83
N GLU A 159 -3.48 5.02 -9.01
CA GLU A 159 -2.19 4.49 -9.46
C GLU A 159 -2.38 3.26 -10.35
N ARG A 160 -3.25 2.33 -9.92
CA ARG A 160 -3.56 1.14 -10.71
C ARG A 160 -4.26 1.48 -12.02
N ALA A 161 -5.14 2.48 -12.06
CA ALA A 161 -5.79 2.93 -13.29
C ALA A 161 -4.78 3.55 -14.26
N GLN A 162 -3.88 4.41 -13.77
CA GLN A 162 -2.79 5.01 -14.55
C GLN A 162 -1.86 3.94 -15.12
N LEU A 163 -1.44 2.97 -14.31
CA LEU A 163 -0.56 1.89 -14.76
C LEU A 163 -1.22 1.00 -15.82
N LYS A 164 -2.53 0.76 -15.74
CA LYS A 164 -3.26 0.03 -16.80
C LYS A 164 -3.28 0.80 -18.11
N HIS A 165 -3.46 2.11 -18.04
CA HIS A 165 -3.44 2.97 -19.22
C HIS A 165 -2.04 3.00 -19.85
N ALA A 166 -1.00 3.23 -19.05
CA ALA A 166 0.39 3.23 -19.50
C ALA A 166 0.80 1.87 -20.11
N LEU A 167 0.33 0.75 -19.55
CA LEU A 167 0.56 -0.57 -20.14
C LEU A 167 -0.14 -0.72 -21.50
N PHE A 168 -1.38 -0.23 -21.61
CA PHE A 168 -2.09 -0.23 -22.89
C PHE A 168 -1.34 0.59 -23.94
N GLU A 169 -0.96 1.84 -23.63
CA GLU A 169 -0.21 2.71 -24.53
C GLU A 169 1.11 2.06 -24.95
N LYS A 170 1.88 1.53 -23.99
CA LYS A 170 3.13 0.84 -24.32
C LYS A 170 2.93 -0.34 -25.27
N LEU A 171 1.91 -1.17 -25.03
CA LEU A 171 1.64 -2.29 -25.92
C LEU A 171 1.11 -1.85 -27.28
N HIS A 172 0.29 -0.81 -27.32
CA HIS A 172 -0.33 -0.31 -28.54
C HIS A 172 0.66 0.42 -29.43
N ASP A 173 1.48 1.31 -28.86
CA ASP A 173 2.33 2.25 -29.60
C ASP A 173 3.74 1.71 -29.84
N GLU A 174 4.23 0.80 -29.00
CA GLU A 174 5.57 0.21 -29.12
C GLU A 174 5.51 -1.25 -29.58
N VAL A 175 4.84 -2.14 -28.83
CA VAL A 175 4.93 -3.60 -29.07
C VAL A 175 4.12 -4.05 -30.28
N TYR A 176 2.86 -3.61 -30.38
CA TYR A 176 1.90 -4.04 -31.41
C TYR A 176 1.52 -2.90 -32.36
N ARG A 177 2.46 -1.97 -32.57
CA ARG A 177 2.24 -0.75 -33.36
C ARG A 177 1.67 -1.05 -34.75
N MET A 178 2.12 -2.13 -35.38
CA MET A 178 1.71 -2.50 -36.74
C MET A 178 0.38 -3.26 -36.76
N GLU A 179 0.14 -4.08 -35.73
CA GLU A 179 -1.02 -4.94 -35.59
C GLU A 179 -2.24 -4.20 -35.04
N CYS A 180 -2.04 -3.10 -34.29
CA CYS A 180 -3.10 -2.27 -33.72
C CYS A 180 -3.45 -1.03 -34.57
N ALA A 181 -3.33 -1.13 -35.89
CA ALA A 181 -3.58 0.00 -36.80
C ALA A 181 -5.06 0.40 -36.90
N ASP A 182 -5.99 -0.48 -36.54
CA ASP A 182 -7.44 -0.25 -36.62
C ASP A 182 -8.16 -0.43 -35.27
N THR A 183 -9.39 0.09 -35.21
CA THR A 183 -10.22 0.06 -33.98
C THR A 183 -10.53 -1.36 -33.50
N ALA A 184 -10.63 -2.33 -34.42
CA ALA A 184 -10.91 -3.72 -34.09
C ALA A 184 -9.73 -4.36 -33.35
N SER A 185 -8.50 -4.14 -33.82
CA SER A 185 -7.28 -4.65 -33.20
C SER A 185 -7.02 -3.99 -31.85
N ALA A 186 -7.21 -2.67 -31.75
CA ALA A 186 -7.13 -1.97 -30.46
C ALA A 186 -8.16 -2.53 -29.44
N THR A 187 -9.33 -2.93 -29.90
CA THR A 187 -10.35 -3.58 -29.06
C THR A 187 -9.93 -5.00 -28.65
N ALA A 188 -9.30 -5.77 -29.55
CA ALA A 188 -8.73 -7.07 -29.21
C ALA A 188 -7.61 -6.95 -28.16
N LEU A 189 -6.71 -5.98 -28.28
CA LEU A 189 -5.68 -5.68 -27.29
C LEU A 189 -6.30 -5.35 -25.91
N ARG A 190 -7.37 -4.53 -25.88
CA ARG A 190 -8.12 -4.24 -24.65
C ARG A 190 -8.72 -5.50 -24.03
N ARG A 191 -9.33 -6.38 -24.84
CA ARG A 191 -9.89 -7.66 -24.36
C ARG A 191 -8.81 -8.58 -23.79
N MET A 192 -7.66 -8.71 -24.46
CA MET A 192 -6.51 -9.45 -23.95
C MET A 192 -6.02 -8.88 -22.62
N LEU A 193 -5.78 -7.57 -22.55
CA LEU A 193 -5.35 -6.92 -21.30
C LEU A 193 -6.35 -7.11 -20.16
N GLN A 194 -7.65 -7.04 -20.42
CA GLN A 194 -8.66 -7.31 -19.40
C GLN A 194 -8.56 -8.74 -18.84
N ARG A 195 -8.22 -9.74 -19.67
CA ARG A 195 -7.97 -11.11 -19.22
C ARG A 195 -6.68 -11.20 -18.40
N VAL A 196 -5.58 -10.66 -18.94
CA VAL A 196 -4.25 -10.67 -18.30
C VAL A 196 -4.30 -9.98 -16.93
N LEU A 197 -4.83 -8.77 -16.85
CA LEU A 197 -4.84 -7.95 -15.62
C LEU A 197 -5.62 -8.56 -14.44
N LYS A 198 -6.45 -9.58 -14.67
CA LYS A 198 -7.09 -10.37 -13.59
C LYS A 198 -6.07 -11.19 -12.80
N HIS A 199 -4.97 -11.59 -13.43
CA HIS A 199 -3.89 -12.38 -12.84
C HIS A 199 -2.76 -11.52 -12.24
N PHE A 200 -2.84 -10.19 -12.34
CA PHE A 200 -1.84 -9.25 -11.81
C PHE A 200 -2.49 -8.18 -10.93
N PRO A 201 -2.95 -8.54 -9.71
CA PRO A 201 -3.73 -7.64 -8.85
C PRO A 201 -2.92 -6.48 -8.24
N LEU A 202 -1.59 -6.54 -8.23
CA LEU A 202 -0.73 -5.57 -7.52
C LEU A 202 -0.19 -4.48 -8.45
N ALA A 203 0.03 -3.26 -7.94
CA ALA A 203 0.58 -2.17 -8.74
C ALA A 203 2.04 -2.44 -9.19
N ASP A 204 2.86 -3.04 -8.33
CA ASP A 204 4.25 -3.39 -8.67
C ASP A 204 4.36 -4.41 -9.80
N GLU A 205 3.39 -5.33 -9.88
CA GLU A 205 3.30 -6.27 -10.98
C GLU A 205 3.03 -5.54 -12.29
N LEU A 206 2.10 -4.59 -12.32
CA LEU A 206 1.82 -3.78 -13.51
C LEU A 206 3.05 -2.96 -13.95
N ARG A 207 3.77 -2.33 -13.00
CA ARG A 207 5.03 -1.65 -13.33
C ARG A 207 6.05 -2.59 -13.96
N SER A 208 6.12 -3.83 -13.47
CA SER A 208 7.02 -4.84 -14.00
C SER A 208 6.59 -5.35 -15.38
N LEU A 209 5.28 -5.50 -15.62
CA LEU A 209 4.73 -5.79 -16.95
C LEU A 209 5.09 -4.70 -17.95
N ILE A 210 4.95 -3.42 -17.58
CA ILE A 210 5.35 -2.29 -18.44
C ILE A 210 6.84 -2.34 -18.76
N ARG A 211 7.70 -2.60 -17.77
CA ARG A 211 9.16 -2.67 -18.00
C ARG A 211 9.58 -3.84 -18.89
N ASN A 212 8.88 -4.97 -18.81
CA ASN A 212 9.23 -6.20 -19.51
C ASN A 212 8.22 -6.57 -20.61
N ALA A 213 7.50 -5.60 -21.16
CA ALA A 213 6.38 -5.83 -22.06
C ALA A 213 6.76 -6.71 -23.26
N GLU A 214 7.87 -6.39 -23.93
CA GLU A 214 8.38 -7.13 -25.10
C GLU A 214 8.75 -8.59 -24.80
N ARG A 215 9.09 -8.92 -23.55
CA ARG A 215 9.49 -10.28 -23.15
C ARG A 215 8.33 -11.12 -22.67
N LEU A 216 7.31 -10.48 -22.10
CA LEU A 216 6.21 -11.15 -21.42
C LEU A 216 4.97 -11.27 -22.29
N PHE A 217 4.78 -10.37 -23.24
CA PHE A 217 3.66 -10.39 -24.16
C PHE A 217 4.05 -11.15 -25.44
N PRO A 218 3.09 -11.86 -26.07
CA PRO A 218 3.36 -12.61 -27.29
C PRO A 218 4.01 -11.74 -28.36
N SER A 219 5.10 -12.21 -28.97
CA SER A 219 5.76 -11.47 -30.03
C SER A 219 4.79 -11.20 -31.19
N PRO A 220 4.84 -10.01 -31.80
CA PRO A 220 4.06 -9.73 -32.99
C PRO A 220 4.47 -10.69 -34.11
N ASP A 221 3.50 -11.37 -34.71
CA ASP A 221 3.71 -12.24 -35.87
C ASP A 221 2.90 -11.68 -37.03
N PHE A 222 3.62 -11.14 -38.01
CA PHE A 222 3.06 -10.52 -39.21
C PHE A 222 2.12 -11.47 -39.98
N MET A 223 2.33 -12.79 -39.87
CA MET A 223 1.49 -13.81 -40.52
C MET A 223 0.20 -14.10 -39.76
N ARG A 224 0.17 -13.87 -38.44
CA ARG A 224 -0.96 -14.23 -37.55
C ARG A 224 -1.80 -13.02 -37.14
N GLY A 225 -1.27 -11.79 -37.22
CA GLY A 225 -2.00 -10.56 -36.92
C GLY A 225 -2.72 -10.61 -35.56
N ILE A 226 -3.99 -10.20 -35.53
CA ILE A 226 -4.83 -10.12 -34.32
C ILE A 226 -4.96 -11.46 -33.57
N THR A 227 -4.83 -12.61 -34.25
CA THR A 227 -5.04 -13.93 -33.64
C THR A 227 -4.04 -14.21 -32.50
N VAL A 228 -2.87 -13.57 -32.53
CA VAL A 228 -1.88 -13.64 -31.45
C VAL A 228 -2.43 -13.09 -30.13
N LEU A 229 -3.22 -12.00 -30.19
CA LEU A 229 -3.83 -11.36 -29.02
C LEU A 229 -4.99 -12.18 -28.45
N GLU A 230 -5.72 -12.89 -29.32
CA GLU A 230 -6.85 -13.74 -28.90
C GLU A 230 -6.34 -15.01 -28.21
N ASN A 231 -5.28 -15.61 -28.74
CA ASN A 231 -4.68 -16.84 -28.23
C ASN A 231 -3.75 -16.64 -27.03
N ALA A 232 -3.48 -15.40 -26.62
CA ALA A 232 -2.68 -15.14 -25.42
C ALA A 232 -3.30 -15.82 -24.19
N ASP A 233 -2.51 -16.64 -23.51
CA ASP A 233 -2.88 -17.35 -22.28
C ASP A 233 -2.41 -16.56 -21.04
N PRO A 234 -3.32 -15.94 -20.27
CA PRO A 234 -2.98 -15.22 -19.05
C PRO A 234 -2.28 -16.07 -17.99
N VAL A 235 -2.56 -17.38 -17.93
CA VAL A 235 -1.99 -18.28 -16.93
C VAL A 235 -0.53 -18.55 -17.26
N GLU A 236 -0.23 -18.83 -18.53
CA GLU A 236 1.15 -19.04 -18.96
C GLU A 236 1.97 -17.75 -18.83
N MET A 237 1.41 -16.59 -19.22
CA MET A 237 2.06 -15.29 -19.00
C MET A 237 2.39 -15.02 -17.53
N ARG A 238 1.50 -15.43 -16.60
CA ARG A 238 1.74 -15.33 -15.16
C ARG A 238 2.92 -16.21 -14.74
N ARG A 239 3.03 -17.43 -15.24
CA ARG A 239 4.17 -18.31 -14.97
C ARG A 239 5.48 -17.76 -15.52
N THR A 240 5.49 -17.26 -16.75
CA THR A 240 6.67 -16.62 -17.36
C THR A 240 7.11 -15.40 -16.56
N TYR A 241 6.15 -14.58 -16.10
CA TYR A 241 6.43 -13.45 -15.23
C TYR A 241 7.07 -13.86 -13.90
N GLU A 242 6.55 -14.90 -13.24
CA GLU A 242 7.09 -15.40 -11.97
C GLU A 242 8.52 -15.94 -12.18
N ALA A 243 8.76 -16.73 -13.22
CA ALA A 243 10.09 -17.22 -13.55
C ALA A 243 11.09 -16.08 -13.83
N LEU A 244 10.66 -15.04 -14.55
CA LEU A 244 11.48 -13.85 -14.81
C LEU A 244 11.77 -13.08 -13.50
N ARG A 245 10.77 -12.92 -12.64
CA ARG A 245 10.93 -12.25 -11.34
C ARG A 245 11.91 -13.01 -10.46
N ASP A 246 11.77 -14.32 -10.36
CA ASP A 246 12.62 -15.16 -9.51
C ASP A 246 14.07 -15.17 -10.04
N THR A 247 14.24 -15.18 -11.37
CA THR A 247 15.55 -15.03 -12.01
C THR A 247 16.19 -13.67 -11.69
N ASN A 248 15.41 -12.59 -11.79
CA ASN A 248 15.90 -11.24 -11.46
C ASN A 248 16.27 -11.11 -9.98
N ASP A 249 15.46 -11.67 -9.09
CA ASP A 249 15.74 -11.70 -7.65
C ASP A 249 17.01 -12.51 -7.36
N ARG A 250 17.18 -13.67 -8.01
CA ARG A 250 18.39 -14.47 -7.91
C ARG A 250 19.63 -13.70 -8.39
N ASN A 251 19.57 -13.07 -9.56
CA ASN A 251 20.66 -12.26 -10.11
C ASN A 251 21.01 -11.08 -9.20
N LYS A 252 20.00 -10.39 -8.67
CA LYS A 252 20.20 -9.30 -7.71
C LYS A 252 20.91 -9.79 -6.45
N ARG A 253 20.49 -10.92 -5.88
CA ARG A 253 21.12 -11.51 -4.69
C ARG A 253 22.54 -12.01 -4.96
N ALA A 254 22.79 -12.53 -6.16
CA ALA A 254 24.14 -12.90 -6.59
C ALA A 254 25.06 -11.69 -6.65
N ALA A 255 24.60 -10.56 -7.22
CA ALA A 255 25.34 -9.31 -7.22
C ALA A 255 25.56 -8.74 -5.80
N ASP A 256 24.52 -8.74 -4.95
CA ASP A 256 24.63 -8.33 -3.54
C ASP A 256 25.69 -9.17 -2.80
N LEU A 257 25.70 -10.49 -3.04
CA LEU A 257 26.66 -11.42 -2.46
C LEU A 257 28.08 -11.18 -2.98
N GLU A 258 28.25 -10.97 -4.28
CA GLU A 258 29.52 -10.62 -4.92
C GLU A 258 30.12 -9.36 -4.30
N ILE A 259 29.32 -8.29 -4.17
CA ILE A 259 29.71 -7.05 -3.51
C ILE A 259 30.12 -7.33 -2.06
N LYS A 260 29.36 -8.17 -1.34
CA LYS A 260 29.66 -8.50 0.04
C LYS A 260 30.98 -9.27 0.19
N ILE A 261 31.26 -10.23 -0.69
CA ILE A 261 32.51 -10.99 -0.70
C ILE A 261 33.69 -10.06 -0.97
N ARG A 262 33.60 -9.19 -1.99
CA ARG A 262 34.64 -8.18 -2.28
C ARG A 262 34.90 -7.27 -1.09
N SER A 263 33.85 -6.86 -0.38
CA SER A 263 33.97 -6.04 0.83
C SER A 263 34.64 -6.78 1.98
N LEU A 264 34.37 -8.07 2.17
CA LEU A 264 34.97 -8.86 3.27
C LEU A 264 36.46 -9.11 3.06
N TYR A 265 36.90 -9.27 1.81
CA TYR A 265 38.28 -9.58 1.46
C TYR A 265 38.98 -8.44 0.72
N PHE A 266 38.62 -7.19 1.05
CA PHE A 266 39.20 -5.99 0.44
C PHE A 266 40.75 -6.08 0.39
N ASP A 267 41.33 -5.78 -0.77
CA ASP A 267 42.76 -5.90 -1.13
C ASP A 267 43.38 -7.32 -1.02
N ARG A 268 42.59 -8.36 -0.76
CA ARG A 268 43.07 -9.74 -0.51
C ARG A 268 42.40 -10.80 -1.39
N ILE A 269 41.71 -10.38 -2.45
CA ILE A 269 40.99 -11.27 -3.37
C ILE A 269 41.13 -10.79 -4.81
N ASP A 270 41.33 -11.73 -5.73
CA ASP A 270 41.26 -11.47 -7.17
C ASP A 270 39.78 -11.33 -7.59
N PRO A 271 39.35 -10.18 -8.14
CA PRO A 271 37.97 -9.95 -8.56
C PRO A 271 37.40 -11.00 -9.52
N THR A 272 38.25 -11.67 -10.30
CA THR A 272 37.83 -12.69 -11.29
C THR A 272 37.40 -14.00 -10.63
N THR A 273 37.90 -14.29 -9.42
CA THR A 273 37.59 -15.52 -8.69
C THR A 273 36.24 -15.47 -7.96
N VAL A 274 35.71 -14.27 -7.73
CA VAL A 274 34.50 -14.05 -6.92
C VAL A 274 33.26 -14.67 -7.59
N GLU A 275 33.15 -14.59 -8.91
CA GLU A 275 32.02 -15.19 -9.65
C GLU A 275 31.96 -16.71 -9.43
N GLY A 276 33.11 -17.38 -9.42
CA GLY A 276 33.22 -18.81 -9.12
C GLY A 276 32.78 -19.14 -7.68
N MET A 277 33.17 -18.31 -6.71
CA MET A 277 32.74 -18.45 -5.31
C MET A 277 31.22 -18.32 -5.17
N VAL A 278 30.63 -17.30 -5.81
CA VAL A 278 29.18 -17.10 -5.82
C VAL A 278 28.47 -18.30 -6.43
N LYS A 279 28.94 -18.82 -7.57
CA LYS A 279 28.38 -20.03 -8.19
C LYS A 279 28.45 -21.25 -7.26
N SER A 280 29.58 -21.47 -6.59
CA SER A 280 29.75 -22.56 -5.62
C SER A 280 28.78 -22.45 -4.44
N ILE A 281 28.59 -21.24 -3.90
CA ILE A 281 27.63 -20.98 -2.81
C ILE A 281 26.19 -21.29 -3.28
N TYR A 282 25.79 -20.80 -4.45
CA TYR A 282 24.44 -21.06 -4.99
C TYR A 282 24.18 -22.52 -5.35
N ALA A 283 25.21 -23.31 -5.62
CA ALA A 283 25.08 -24.75 -5.84
C ALA A 283 24.66 -25.49 -4.56
N HIS A 284 25.06 -24.99 -3.39
CA HIS A 284 24.75 -25.59 -2.09
C HIS A 284 23.60 -24.88 -1.37
N ILE A 285 23.37 -23.60 -1.65
CA ILE A 285 22.36 -22.75 -1.00
C ILE A 285 21.44 -22.16 -2.08
N PRO A 286 20.48 -22.95 -2.61
CA PRO A 286 19.59 -22.48 -3.67
C PRO A 286 18.49 -21.54 -3.17
N ASP A 287 18.14 -21.60 -1.87
CA ASP A 287 17.08 -20.79 -1.30
C ASP A 287 17.49 -19.31 -1.14
N LEU A 288 16.63 -18.40 -1.64
CA LEU A 288 16.93 -16.97 -1.64
C LEU A 288 16.84 -16.31 -0.25
N GLN A 289 16.09 -16.87 0.70
CA GLN A 289 16.07 -16.37 2.08
C GLN A 289 17.35 -16.75 2.81
N ASP A 290 17.85 -17.96 2.58
CA ASP A 290 19.16 -18.38 3.11
C ASP A 290 20.29 -17.52 2.55
N ILE A 291 20.26 -17.16 1.26
CA ILE A 291 21.24 -16.21 0.70
C ILE A 291 21.12 -14.82 1.36
N LYS A 292 19.92 -14.31 1.61
CA LYS A 292 19.75 -13.04 2.34
C LYS A 292 20.30 -13.12 3.76
N PHE A 293 20.05 -14.24 4.44
CA PHE A 293 20.57 -14.50 5.78
C PHE A 293 22.11 -14.56 5.76
N LEU A 294 22.68 -15.28 4.79
CA LEU A 294 24.13 -15.36 4.56
C LEU A 294 24.74 -13.98 4.39
N ILE A 295 24.20 -13.14 3.50
CA ILE A 295 24.71 -11.77 3.24
C ILE A 295 24.67 -10.93 4.52
N LYS A 296 23.59 -11.05 5.31
CA LYS A 296 23.41 -10.31 6.57
C LYS A 296 24.44 -10.73 7.64
N HIS A 297 24.76 -12.03 7.71
CA HIS A 297 25.65 -12.61 8.72
C HIS A 297 27.04 -12.96 8.15
N ALA A 298 27.40 -12.41 7.00
CA ALA A 298 28.54 -12.85 6.22
C ALA A 298 29.87 -12.78 7.00
N ALA A 299 30.06 -11.78 7.87
CA ALA A 299 31.27 -11.64 8.67
C ALA A 299 31.52 -12.82 9.64
N ALA A 300 30.46 -13.50 10.09
CA ALA A 300 30.57 -14.68 10.95
C ALA A 300 30.67 -16.00 10.17
N LEU A 301 30.12 -16.02 8.96
CA LEU A 301 29.97 -17.24 8.16
C LEU A 301 31.14 -17.47 7.21
N PHE A 302 31.75 -16.40 6.68
CA PHE A 302 32.87 -16.50 5.74
C PHE A 302 34.19 -16.76 6.48
N PRO A 303 35.10 -17.56 5.88
CA PRO A 303 36.43 -17.81 6.44
C PRO A 303 37.30 -16.55 6.44
N LYS A 304 38.46 -16.62 7.09
CA LYS A 304 39.40 -15.48 7.17
C LYS A 304 40.10 -15.20 5.83
N HIS A 305 40.30 -16.24 5.02
CA HIS A 305 41.01 -16.14 3.75
C HIS A 305 40.10 -16.50 2.58
N ALA A 306 40.14 -15.71 1.51
CA ALA A 306 39.31 -15.89 0.32
C ALA A 306 39.49 -17.27 -0.34
N ARG A 307 40.71 -17.84 -0.32
CA ARG A 307 41.01 -19.17 -0.87
C ARG A 307 40.31 -20.33 -0.16
N GLU A 308 39.82 -20.10 1.06
CA GLU A 308 39.12 -21.10 1.88
C GLU A 308 37.61 -21.03 1.69
N VAL A 309 37.11 -20.11 0.84
CA VAL A 309 35.68 -19.96 0.57
C VAL A 309 35.18 -21.21 -0.16
N ASP A 310 34.42 -22.02 0.57
CA ASP A 310 33.78 -23.22 0.07
C ASP A 310 32.26 -23.15 0.34
N GLY A 311 31.46 -23.44 -0.68
CA GLY A 311 30.00 -23.33 -0.62
C GLY A 311 29.38 -24.32 0.38
N GLN A 312 29.95 -25.52 0.49
CA GLN A 312 29.44 -26.57 1.39
C GLN A 312 29.72 -26.22 2.85
N GLU A 313 30.93 -25.74 3.17
CA GLU A 313 31.27 -25.34 4.53
C GLU A 313 30.48 -24.11 4.98
N ILE A 314 30.26 -23.13 4.07
CA ILE A 314 29.38 -21.98 4.34
C ILE A 314 27.96 -22.44 4.64
N GLN A 315 27.42 -23.41 3.89
CA GLN A 315 26.09 -23.97 4.16
C GLN A 315 26.01 -24.59 5.56
N ARG A 316 27.00 -25.39 5.98
CA ARG A 316 27.02 -25.98 7.33
C ARG A 316 27.01 -24.92 8.42
N LYS A 317 27.87 -23.90 8.31
CA LYS A 317 27.93 -22.79 9.26
C LYS A 317 26.63 -21.98 9.28
N LEU A 318 26.01 -21.78 8.12
CA LEU A 318 24.74 -21.07 8.01
C LEU A 318 23.63 -21.81 8.76
N VAL A 319 23.49 -23.11 8.55
CA VAL A 319 22.49 -23.94 9.25
C VAL A 319 22.75 -23.93 10.76
N ALA A 320 24.01 -24.09 11.18
CA ALA A 320 24.37 -24.05 12.60
C ALA A 320 24.00 -22.70 13.24
N LEU A 321 24.31 -21.58 12.58
CA LEU A 321 23.98 -20.25 13.08
C LEU A 321 22.46 -20.01 13.12
N GLN A 322 21.71 -20.49 12.13
CA GLN A 322 20.24 -20.40 12.15
C GLN A 322 19.66 -21.17 13.34
N GLN A 323 20.17 -22.38 13.61
CA GLN A 323 19.77 -23.19 14.76
C GLN A 323 20.12 -22.52 16.08
N GLU A 324 21.31 -21.94 16.20
CA GLU A 324 21.72 -21.19 17.39
C GLU A 324 20.79 -19.99 17.65
N ILE A 325 20.52 -19.17 16.63
CA ILE A 325 19.62 -18.01 16.76
C ILE A 325 18.19 -18.47 17.12
N ALA A 326 17.71 -19.56 16.52
CA ALA A 326 16.40 -20.13 16.84
C ALA A 326 16.34 -20.62 18.29
N HIS A 327 17.39 -21.31 18.75
CA HIS A 327 17.50 -21.78 20.13
C HIS A 327 17.53 -20.61 21.12
N GLU A 328 18.35 -19.59 20.86
CA GLU A 328 18.40 -18.37 21.68
C GLU A 328 17.05 -17.64 21.74
N ARG A 329 16.33 -17.61 20.60
CA ARG A 329 15.01 -17.00 20.54
C ARG A 329 13.99 -17.79 21.35
N SER A 330 14.00 -19.12 21.26
CA SER A 330 13.14 -19.98 22.07
C SER A 330 13.40 -19.75 23.56
N ALA A 331 14.67 -19.78 23.99
CA ALA A 331 15.04 -19.56 25.38
C ALA A 331 14.63 -18.16 25.89
N ALA A 332 14.65 -17.13 25.03
CA ALA A 332 14.14 -15.80 25.40
C ALA A 332 12.62 -15.79 25.57
N ILE A 333 11.88 -16.51 24.73
CA ILE A 333 10.42 -16.65 24.85
C ILE A 333 10.06 -17.43 26.12
N ASP A 334 10.80 -18.50 26.44
CA ASP A 334 10.57 -19.29 27.65
C ASP A 334 10.80 -18.44 28.92
N LYS A 335 11.84 -17.60 28.93
CA LYS A 335 12.08 -16.63 30.01
C LYS A 335 10.97 -15.60 30.11
N LEU A 336 10.51 -15.04 28.99
CA LEU A 336 9.37 -14.12 28.97
C LEU A 336 8.12 -14.80 29.54
N LEU A 337 7.83 -16.04 29.11
CA LEU A 337 6.70 -16.81 29.59
C LEU A 337 6.76 -17.04 31.10
N ALA A 338 7.93 -17.37 31.65
CA ALA A 338 8.09 -17.57 33.09
C ALA A 338 7.76 -16.30 33.89
N VAL A 339 8.22 -15.13 33.43
CA VAL A 339 7.95 -13.85 34.11
C VAL A 339 6.48 -13.45 33.98
N VAL A 340 5.87 -13.62 32.81
CA VAL A 340 4.45 -13.27 32.60
C VAL A 340 3.51 -14.23 33.34
N LYS A 341 3.87 -15.52 33.46
CA LYS A 341 3.15 -16.48 34.32
C LYS A 341 3.20 -16.08 35.79
N ALA A 342 4.32 -15.52 36.25
CA ALA A 342 4.44 -15.00 37.62
C ALA A 342 3.59 -13.73 37.81
N LEU A 343 3.48 -12.88 36.79
CA LEU A 343 2.63 -11.67 36.83
C LEU A 343 1.13 -12.02 36.86
N TYR A 344 0.72 -13.05 36.10
CA TYR A 344 -0.67 -13.50 36.01
C TYR A 344 -0.83 -14.91 36.60
N ASN A 345 -0.42 -15.07 37.85
CA ASN A 345 -0.51 -16.33 38.61
C ASN A 345 -1.96 -16.87 38.72
N ASP A 346 -2.96 -15.98 38.71
CA ASP A 346 -4.38 -16.33 38.87
C ASP A 346 -5.08 -16.62 37.53
N THR A 347 -4.35 -16.61 36.40
CA THR A 347 -4.89 -16.86 35.05
C THR A 347 -4.49 -18.25 34.55
N GLU A 348 -5.36 -18.91 33.77
CA GLU A 348 -5.06 -20.21 33.18
C GLU A 348 -3.74 -20.19 32.37
N PRO A 349 -2.82 -21.15 32.59
CA PRO A 349 -1.50 -21.16 31.95
C PRO A 349 -1.53 -21.12 30.42
N ASP A 350 -2.54 -21.73 29.79
CA ASP A 350 -2.69 -21.77 28.35
C ASP A 350 -3.11 -20.41 27.76
N GLN A 351 -3.88 -19.62 28.51
CA GLN A 351 -4.25 -18.26 28.10
C GLN A 351 -3.02 -17.34 28.14
N VAL A 352 -2.21 -17.47 29.20
CA VAL A 352 -0.95 -16.73 29.34
C VAL A 352 0.04 -17.12 28.24
N LEU A 353 0.17 -18.42 27.94
CA LEU A 353 1.01 -18.92 26.85
C LEU A 353 0.58 -18.31 25.50
N ASN A 354 -0.71 -18.34 25.19
CA ASN A 354 -1.25 -17.76 23.96
C ASN A 354 -0.98 -16.25 23.85
N LEU A 355 -1.11 -15.51 24.95
CA LEU A 355 -0.75 -14.09 24.99
C LEU A 355 0.74 -13.90 24.67
N VAL A 356 1.63 -14.63 25.34
CA VAL A 356 3.08 -14.51 25.17
C VAL A 356 3.51 -14.85 23.74
N ILE A 357 2.95 -15.90 23.13
CA ILE A 357 3.23 -16.25 21.72
C ILE A 357 2.83 -15.08 20.80
N LYS A 358 1.63 -14.52 20.98
CA LYS A 358 1.15 -13.39 20.17
C LYS A 358 2.01 -12.14 20.37
N VAL A 359 2.42 -11.85 21.60
CA VAL A 359 3.33 -10.73 21.91
C VAL A 359 4.69 -10.96 21.26
N ALA A 360 5.30 -12.12 21.48
CA ALA A 360 6.63 -12.43 20.97
C ALA A 360 6.72 -12.41 19.43
N ALA A 361 5.63 -12.79 18.74
CA ALA A 361 5.53 -12.69 17.28
C ALA A 361 5.66 -11.24 16.76
N LEU A 362 5.37 -10.24 17.59
CA LEU A 362 5.50 -8.84 17.22
C LEU A 362 6.94 -8.31 17.33
N PHE A 363 7.86 -9.04 18.00
CA PHE A 363 9.26 -8.63 18.19
C PHE A 363 10.18 -9.44 17.29
N LYS A 364 10.77 -8.77 16.29
CA LYS A 364 11.63 -9.44 15.28
C LYS A 364 13.01 -9.79 15.82
N ASN A 365 13.48 -9.09 16.85
CA ASN A 365 14.83 -9.26 17.39
C ASN A 365 14.80 -9.95 18.76
N THR A 366 15.64 -10.97 18.96
CA THR A 366 15.80 -11.65 20.25
C THR A 366 16.29 -10.70 21.35
N LYS A 367 17.08 -9.68 21.03
CA LYS A 367 17.52 -8.67 22.00
C LYS A 367 16.36 -7.83 22.55
N GLU A 368 15.39 -7.47 21.70
CA GLU A 368 14.19 -6.75 22.13
C GLU A 368 13.32 -7.63 23.03
N LEU A 369 13.18 -8.92 22.71
CA LEU A 369 12.48 -9.87 23.59
C LEU A 369 13.11 -9.94 24.97
N ARG A 370 14.44 -10.03 25.06
CA ARG A 370 15.15 -10.02 26.35
C ARG A 370 14.92 -8.72 27.13
N SER A 371 14.92 -7.57 26.45
CA SER A 371 14.59 -6.29 27.08
C SER A 371 13.14 -6.26 27.56
N LEU A 372 12.19 -6.72 26.74
CA LEU A 372 10.79 -6.81 27.10
C LEU A 372 10.60 -7.68 28.35
N THR A 373 11.31 -8.81 28.45
CA THR A 373 11.26 -9.69 29.64
C THR A 373 11.62 -8.93 30.92
N ALA A 374 12.64 -8.06 30.88
CA ALA A 374 13.03 -7.25 32.04
C ALA A 374 11.99 -6.17 32.37
N ASP A 375 11.29 -5.67 31.35
CA ASP A 375 10.32 -4.57 31.48
C ASP A 375 8.87 -5.05 31.68
N VAL A 376 8.62 -6.37 31.82
CA VAL A 376 7.27 -6.94 31.97
C VAL A 376 6.41 -6.21 33.01
N PRO A 377 6.89 -5.93 34.24
CA PRO A 377 6.07 -5.30 35.27
C PRO A 377 5.55 -3.89 34.91
N VAL A 378 6.21 -3.21 33.97
CA VAL A 378 5.87 -1.84 33.56
C VAL A 378 5.06 -1.84 32.26
N VAL A 379 5.37 -2.76 31.35
CA VAL A 379 4.80 -2.78 30.00
C VAL A 379 3.49 -3.57 29.94
N PHE A 380 3.35 -4.63 30.75
CA PHE A 380 2.12 -5.42 30.78
C PHE A 380 1.11 -4.79 31.73
N PRO A 381 -0.19 -4.78 31.37
CA PRO A 381 -1.22 -4.26 32.27
C PRO A 381 -1.37 -5.15 33.51
N VAL A 382 -1.92 -4.58 34.59
CA VAL A 382 -2.15 -5.31 35.83
C VAL A 382 -3.21 -6.41 35.66
N GLU A 383 -4.29 -6.09 34.94
CA GLU A 383 -5.37 -7.05 34.66
C GLU A 383 -5.16 -7.76 33.32
N PHE A 384 -5.22 -9.10 33.35
CA PHE A 384 -5.04 -9.93 32.15
C PHE A 384 -6.06 -9.61 31.04
N LEU A 385 -7.30 -9.28 31.38
CA LEU A 385 -8.36 -8.90 30.42
C LEU A 385 -7.96 -7.71 29.54
N ASN A 386 -7.10 -6.82 30.06
CA ASN A 386 -6.61 -5.65 29.34
C ASN A 386 -5.34 -5.94 28.52
N ALA A 387 -4.79 -7.16 28.61
CA ALA A 387 -3.55 -7.56 27.96
C ALA A 387 -3.74 -7.79 26.45
N ASN A 388 -3.59 -6.72 25.67
CA ASN A 388 -3.61 -6.76 24.22
C ASN A 388 -2.18 -6.72 23.62
N PRO A 389 -1.79 -7.68 22.76
CA PRO A 389 -0.43 -7.74 22.20
C PRO A 389 0.03 -6.47 21.48
N LEU A 390 -0.85 -5.81 20.72
CA LEU A 390 -0.50 -4.60 19.98
C LEU A 390 -0.33 -3.40 20.91
N LYS A 391 -1.17 -3.29 21.95
CA LYS A 391 -1.03 -2.26 22.98
C LYS A 391 0.28 -2.44 23.77
N ILE A 392 0.60 -3.66 24.18
CA ILE A 392 1.86 -4.02 24.87
C ILE A 392 3.07 -3.58 24.03
N ARG A 393 3.08 -3.92 22.73
CA ARG A 393 4.14 -3.48 21.82
C ARG A 393 4.21 -1.95 21.71
N ALA A 394 3.07 -1.28 21.59
CA ALA A 394 3.04 0.18 21.48
C ALA A 394 3.60 0.86 22.74
N VAL A 395 3.27 0.36 23.93
CA VAL A 395 3.82 0.85 25.20
C VAL A 395 5.33 0.63 25.26
N PHE A 396 5.80 -0.57 24.95
CA PHE A 396 7.25 -0.87 24.90
C PHE A 396 8.00 0.10 23.98
N LEU A 397 7.48 0.33 22.76
CA LEU A 397 8.12 1.23 21.81
C LEU A 397 8.15 2.68 22.28
N ARG A 398 7.10 3.18 22.94
CA ARG A 398 7.10 4.53 23.52
C ARG A 398 8.12 4.68 24.66
N MET A 399 8.37 3.62 25.41
CA MET A 399 9.32 3.63 26.52
C MET A 399 10.79 3.56 26.06
N LYS A 400 11.05 2.99 24.87
CA LYS A 400 12.39 2.85 24.29
C LYS A 400 12.73 3.92 23.24
N ALA A 401 11.75 4.73 22.84
CA ALA A 401 11.93 5.94 22.05
C ALA A 401 12.40 7.08 22.96
#